data_AF-A0A0F9DQ69-F1
#
_entry.id   AF-A0A0F9DQ69-F1
#
_cell.length_a   1.000
_cell.length_b   1.000
_cell.length_c   1.000
_cell.angle_alpha   90.00
_cell.angle_beta   90.00
_cell.angle_gamma   90.00
#
_symmetry.space_group_name_H-M   'P 1'
#
loop_
_entity.id
_entity.type
_entity.pdbx_description
1 polymer ?
#
loop_
_entity_poly.entity_id
_entity_poly.type
_entity_poly.pdbx_seq_one_letter_code
_entity_poly.pdbx_strand_id
1 'polypeptide(L)'
;MIFNEIVKEEIKSKNLDWNNNPDIGDIENFKIVSLYYGTHTKDVRNIFREGIYAGKDGYVLCALEPFTAFAYAAMSHSLKESAVPLQDRIVFKVNIPYRFVSDSIIVNNSNGDYKDWGKSDVEYYALNEVRVPNHIPVDFIEGYMTKNDC
;
A
#
# COMPACT_ATOMS: atom_id res chain seq x y z
N MET A 1 26.50 11.19 -14.05
CA MET A 1 25.56 12.19 -13.46
C MET A 1 24.15 12.04 -14.04
N ILE A 2 24.00 11.75 -15.34
CA ILE A 2 22.72 11.54 -16.06
C ILE A 2 21.82 10.45 -15.44
N PHE A 3 22.39 9.31 -15.03
CA PHE A 3 21.60 8.20 -14.47
C PHE A 3 20.88 8.55 -13.15
N ASN A 4 21.47 9.42 -12.32
CA ASN A 4 20.84 9.81 -11.05
C ASN A 4 19.73 10.86 -11.23
N GLU A 5 19.73 11.60 -12.34
CA GLU A 5 18.68 12.58 -12.64
C GLU A 5 17.46 11.91 -13.27
N ILE A 6 17.66 10.99 -14.22
CA ILE A 6 16.58 10.21 -14.83
C ILE A 6 15.80 9.43 -13.75
N VAL A 7 16.51 8.77 -12.82
CA VAL A 7 15.86 8.04 -11.71
C VAL A 7 15.09 8.99 -10.78
N LYS A 8 15.59 10.21 -10.54
CA LYS A 8 14.86 11.20 -9.73
C LYS A 8 13.60 11.69 -10.43
N GLU A 9 13.67 11.94 -11.73
CA GLU A 9 12.51 12.36 -12.52
C GLU A 9 11.48 11.24 -12.63
N GLU A 10 11.92 9.99 -12.79
CA GLU A 10 11.04 8.82 -12.80
C GLU A 10 10.36 8.63 -11.44
N ILE A 11 11.12 8.68 -10.34
CA ILE A 11 10.55 8.66 -8.97
C ILE A 11 9.55 9.80 -8.79
N LYS A 12 9.88 11.02 -9.24
CA LYS A 12 8.97 12.17 -9.14
C LYS A 12 7.70 11.96 -9.97
N SER A 13 7.79 11.35 -11.15
CA SER A 13 6.63 11.01 -12.01
C SER A 13 5.76 9.90 -11.43
N LYS A 14 6.32 9.10 -10.52
CA LYS A 14 5.61 8.06 -9.76
C LYS A 14 5.00 8.57 -8.46
N ASN A 15 5.12 9.87 -8.15
CA ASN A 15 4.41 10.49 -7.04
C ASN A 15 2.96 10.74 -7.44
N LEU A 16 2.04 10.20 -6.66
CA LEU A 16 0.59 10.28 -6.82
C LEU A 16 0.02 11.22 -5.75
N ASP A 17 -1.10 11.87 -6.09
CA ASP A 17 -1.87 12.62 -5.11
C ASP A 17 -2.42 11.69 -4.03
N TRP A 18 -2.40 12.17 -2.78
CA TRP A 18 -2.99 11.43 -1.67
C TRP A 18 -4.49 11.24 -1.88
N ASN A 19 -4.93 9.99 -1.97
CA ASN A 19 -6.35 9.67 -2.15
C ASN A 19 -7.06 9.49 -0.81
N ASN A 20 -7.87 10.48 -0.41
CA ASN A 20 -8.63 10.41 0.84
C ASN A 20 -9.87 9.51 0.77
N ASN A 21 -10.30 9.10 -0.43
CA ASN A 21 -11.50 8.29 -0.63
C ASN A 21 -11.35 7.41 -1.88
N PRO A 22 -10.45 6.40 -1.86
CA PRO A 22 -10.37 5.42 -2.93
C PRO A 22 -11.71 4.73 -3.17
N ASP A 23 -12.07 4.63 -4.44
CA ASP A 23 -13.14 3.76 -4.92
C ASP A 23 -12.56 2.34 -4.99
N ILE A 24 -12.91 1.54 -3.99
CA ILE A 24 -12.44 0.17 -3.82
C ILE A 24 -13.51 -0.77 -4.36
N GLY A 25 -14.78 -0.59 -3.99
CA GLY A 25 -15.90 -1.44 -4.42
C GLY A 25 -15.92 -2.84 -3.78
N ASP A 26 -16.80 -3.71 -4.30
CA ASP A 26 -16.92 -5.12 -3.89
C ASP A 26 -15.79 -5.97 -4.49
N ILE A 27 -14.77 -6.23 -3.67
CA ILE A 27 -13.49 -6.78 -4.11
C ILE A 27 -13.55 -8.19 -4.68
N GLU A 28 -14.55 -8.99 -4.34
CA GLU A 28 -14.69 -10.37 -4.83
C GLU A 28 -14.96 -10.43 -6.34
N ASN A 29 -15.42 -9.32 -6.93
CA ASN A 29 -15.78 -9.25 -8.35
C ASN A 29 -14.65 -8.74 -9.24
N PHE A 30 -13.48 -8.38 -8.69
CA PHE A 30 -12.43 -7.75 -9.48
C PHE A 30 -11.46 -8.72 -10.13
N LYS A 31 -10.96 -8.31 -11.30
CA LYS A 31 -9.80 -8.96 -11.94
C LYS A 31 -8.48 -8.42 -11.39
N ILE A 32 -8.46 -7.14 -11.00
CA ILE A 32 -7.32 -6.42 -10.45
C ILE A 32 -7.81 -5.68 -9.21
N VAL A 33 -7.09 -5.81 -8.11
CA VAL A 33 -7.35 -5.07 -6.88
C VAL A 33 -6.23 -4.07 -6.65
N SER A 34 -6.60 -2.85 -6.29
CA SER A 34 -5.65 -1.85 -5.80
C SER A 34 -5.41 -2.07 -4.31
N LEU A 35 -4.15 -2.23 -3.93
CA LEU A 35 -3.71 -2.33 -2.54
C LEU A 35 -2.70 -1.22 -2.23
N TYR A 36 -2.50 -0.99 -0.95
CA TYR A 36 -1.65 0.07 -0.42
C TYR A 36 -0.58 -0.52 0.50
N TYR A 37 0.69 -0.21 0.26
CA TYR A 37 1.82 -0.69 1.06
C TYR A 37 2.52 0.48 1.76
N GLY A 38 2.51 0.47 3.09
CA GLY A 38 3.17 1.47 3.92
C GLY A 38 4.65 1.16 4.12
N THR A 39 5.52 2.16 3.92
CA THR A 39 6.97 2.03 4.09
C THR A 39 7.62 3.39 4.34
N HIS A 40 8.94 3.49 4.17
CA HIS A 40 9.72 4.70 4.44
C HIS A 40 10.31 5.32 3.18
N THR A 41 10.46 6.64 3.18
CA THR A 41 11.00 7.42 2.04
C THR A 41 12.37 6.93 1.56
N LYS A 42 13.21 6.42 2.47
CA LYS A 42 14.53 5.85 2.16
C LYS A 42 14.45 4.59 1.28
N ASP A 43 13.34 3.84 1.34
CA ASP A 43 13.19 2.56 0.66
C ASP A 43 12.65 2.70 -0.77
N VAL A 44 12.15 3.89 -1.11
CA VAL A 44 11.50 4.18 -2.40
C VAL A 44 12.37 3.78 -3.59
N ARG A 45 13.65 4.12 -3.54
CA ARG A 45 14.59 3.81 -4.62
C ARG A 45 14.76 2.31 -4.83
N ASN A 46 14.87 1.54 -3.74
CA ASN A 46 15.04 0.09 -3.83
C ASN A 46 13.75 -0.57 -4.30
N ILE A 47 12.60 -0.10 -3.83
CA ILE A 47 11.29 -0.60 -4.24
C ILE A 47 11.04 -0.40 -5.74
N PHE A 48 11.41 0.76 -6.31
CA PHE A 48 11.31 0.95 -7.76
C PHE A 48 12.35 0.18 -8.56
N ARG A 49 13.44 -0.28 -7.95
CA ARG A 49 14.44 -1.11 -8.63
C ARG A 49 14.07 -2.58 -8.60
N GLU A 50 13.52 -3.06 -7.49
CA GLU A 50 13.45 -4.49 -7.17
C GLU A 50 12.04 -4.98 -6.85
N GLY A 51 11.08 -4.07 -6.66
CA GLY A 51 9.76 -4.39 -6.10
C GLY A 51 9.77 -4.43 -4.58
N ILE A 52 8.67 -4.91 -4.00
CA ILE A 52 8.49 -5.02 -2.55
C ILE A 52 8.71 -6.47 -2.14
N TYR A 53 9.63 -6.72 -1.20
CA TYR A 53 10.02 -8.07 -0.80
C TYR A 53 9.93 -8.25 0.73
N ALA A 54 9.25 -9.31 1.16
CA ALA A 54 9.02 -9.60 2.58
C ALA A 54 10.11 -10.46 3.24
N GLY A 55 11.11 -10.92 2.49
CA GLY A 55 12.15 -11.81 3.01
C GLY A 55 11.84 -13.29 2.78
N LYS A 56 12.78 -14.18 3.12
CA LYS A 56 12.81 -15.59 2.68
C LYS A 56 11.51 -16.38 2.92
N ASP A 57 10.73 -16.05 3.95
CA ASP A 57 9.49 -16.76 4.32
C ASP A 57 8.35 -15.79 4.71
N GLY A 58 8.39 -14.55 4.20
CA GLY A 58 7.48 -13.47 4.59
C GLY A 58 6.28 -13.27 3.65
N TYR A 59 5.30 -12.51 4.14
CA TYR A 59 4.23 -11.92 3.34
C TYR A 59 4.42 -10.41 3.28
N VAL A 60 4.11 -9.80 2.14
CA VAL A 60 3.99 -8.35 2.08
C VAL A 60 2.63 -7.97 2.65
N LEU A 61 2.62 -7.16 3.69
CA LEU A 61 1.39 -6.69 4.32
C LEU A 61 0.92 -5.41 3.62
N CYS A 62 -0.19 -5.50 2.92
CA CYS A 62 -0.85 -4.37 2.30
C CYS A 62 -2.17 -4.06 3.01
N ALA A 63 -2.72 -2.89 2.75
CA ALA A 63 -4.07 -2.50 3.13
C ALA A 63 -4.91 -2.26 1.89
N LEU A 64 -6.24 -2.28 2.05
CA LEU A 64 -7.17 -1.92 0.99
C LEU A 64 -7.32 -0.40 0.82
N GLU A 65 -6.91 0.37 1.83
CA GLU A 65 -7.02 1.83 1.82
C GLU A 65 -5.75 2.50 2.38
N PRO A 66 -5.43 3.74 1.96
CA PRO A 66 -4.13 4.36 2.18
C PRO A 66 -3.87 4.80 3.63
N PHE A 67 -4.88 5.11 4.44
CA PHE A 67 -4.71 5.53 5.83
C PHE A 67 -4.18 4.39 6.70
N THR A 68 -4.70 3.17 6.55
CA THR A 68 -4.20 1.97 7.24
C THR A 68 -2.76 1.67 6.82
N ALA A 69 -2.46 1.72 5.51
CA ALA A 69 -1.09 1.56 5.05
C ALA A 69 -0.14 2.60 5.65
N PHE A 70 -0.56 3.87 5.72
CA PHE A 70 0.24 4.94 6.34
C PHE A 70 0.39 4.78 7.85
N ALA A 71 -0.61 4.23 8.54
CA ALA A 71 -0.49 3.86 9.95
C ALA A 71 0.54 2.73 10.13
N TYR A 72 0.58 1.76 9.22
CA TYR A 72 1.60 0.70 9.24
C TYR A 72 3.00 1.24 9.02
N ALA A 73 3.17 2.26 8.16
CA ALA A 73 4.45 2.94 7.96
C ALA A 73 5.00 3.61 9.24
N ALA A 74 4.14 3.89 10.23
CA ALA A 74 4.56 4.40 11.53
C ALA A 74 5.34 3.36 12.36
N MET A 75 5.09 2.07 12.11
CA MET A 75 5.72 0.99 12.83
C MET A 75 7.17 0.84 12.35
N SER A 76 8.09 0.89 13.29
CA SER A 76 9.47 0.45 13.05
C SER A 76 9.57 -1.06 13.26
N HIS A 77 10.64 -1.66 12.75
CA HIS A 77 10.92 -3.09 12.93
C HIS A 77 11.18 -3.49 14.39
N SER A 78 11.22 -2.55 15.34
CA SER A 78 11.41 -2.83 16.76
C SER A 78 10.47 -2.04 17.66
N LEU A 79 9.85 -2.71 18.63
CA LEU A 79 9.01 -2.10 19.66
C LEU A 79 9.74 -1.08 20.57
N LYS A 80 11.07 -0.91 20.39
CA LYS A 80 11.92 -0.01 21.17
C LYS A 80 12.24 1.30 20.47
N GLU A 81 11.93 1.43 19.18
CA GLU A 81 12.17 2.65 18.42
C GLU A 81 10.95 3.57 18.45
N SER A 82 11.20 4.87 18.49
CA SER A 82 10.18 5.89 18.27
C SER A 82 9.47 5.66 16.93
N ALA A 83 8.16 5.91 16.89
CA ALA A 83 7.39 5.86 15.66
C ALA A 83 8.08 6.66 14.55
N VAL A 84 8.07 6.13 13.33
CA VAL A 84 8.69 6.80 12.18
C VAL A 84 8.04 8.18 11.99
N PRO A 85 8.82 9.27 11.80
CA PRO A 85 8.25 10.61 11.60
C PRO A 85 7.29 10.66 10.41
N LEU A 86 6.27 11.52 10.45
CA LEU A 86 5.23 11.59 9.41
C LEU A 86 5.82 11.85 8.02
N GLN A 87 6.81 12.75 7.94
CA GLN A 87 7.50 13.11 6.71
C GLN A 87 8.31 11.97 6.08
N ASP A 88 8.66 10.96 6.88
CA ASP A 88 9.43 9.81 6.42
C ASP A 88 8.54 8.63 6.02
N ARG A 89 7.22 8.73 6.22
CA ARG A 89 6.23 7.70 5.85
C ARG A 89 5.76 7.91 4.42
N ILE A 90 5.62 6.80 3.70
CA ILE A 90 5.16 6.79 2.32
C ILE A 90 4.24 5.59 2.08
N VAL A 91 3.30 5.73 1.15
CA VAL A 91 2.37 4.66 0.78
C VAL A 91 2.50 4.38 -0.71
N PHE A 92 2.89 3.16 -1.07
CA PHE A 92 2.84 2.67 -2.44
C PHE A 92 1.44 2.22 -2.80
N LYS A 93 0.95 2.59 -3.98
CA LYS A 93 -0.25 2.01 -4.59
C LYS A 93 0.18 0.90 -5.54
N VAL A 94 -0.36 -0.29 -5.34
CA VAL A 94 -0.05 -1.47 -6.14
C VAL A 94 -1.32 -2.07 -6.75
N ASN A 95 -1.27 -2.44 -8.01
CA ASN A 95 -2.39 -3.05 -8.74
C ASN A 95 -2.05 -4.52 -9.02
N ILE A 96 -2.69 -5.42 -8.29
CA ILE A 96 -2.36 -6.84 -8.31
C ILE A 96 -3.55 -7.63 -8.86
N PRO A 97 -3.33 -8.65 -9.71
CA PRO A 97 -4.40 -9.57 -10.10
C PRO A 97 -5.07 -10.19 -8.88
N TYR A 98 -6.39 -10.07 -8.77
CA TYR A 98 -7.15 -10.52 -7.59
C TYR A 98 -6.85 -11.98 -7.22
N ARG A 99 -6.70 -12.85 -8.22
CA ARG A 99 -6.32 -14.27 -8.04
C ARG A 99 -5.03 -14.53 -7.25
N PHE A 100 -4.16 -13.54 -7.08
CA PHE A 100 -2.92 -13.68 -6.29
C PHE A 100 -3.14 -13.44 -4.80
N VAL A 101 -4.27 -12.83 -4.43
CA VAL A 101 -4.58 -12.37 -3.08
C VAL A 101 -5.98 -12.79 -2.63
N SER A 102 -6.77 -13.45 -3.48
CA SER A 102 -8.15 -13.84 -3.16
C SER A 102 -8.25 -14.64 -1.87
N ASP A 103 -7.29 -15.53 -1.62
CA ASP A 103 -7.28 -16.42 -0.46
C ASP A 103 -6.75 -15.73 0.81
N SER A 104 -6.17 -14.53 0.67
CA SER A 104 -5.55 -13.76 1.76
C SER A 104 -6.31 -12.50 2.15
N ILE A 105 -7.26 -12.06 1.32
CA ILE A 105 -8.20 -11.02 1.66
C ILE A 105 -9.25 -11.63 2.58
N ILE A 106 -9.11 -11.36 3.88
CA ILE A 106 -10.16 -11.63 4.86
C ILE A 106 -10.67 -10.27 5.31
N VAL A 107 -11.87 -9.90 4.87
CA VAL A 107 -12.51 -8.67 5.32
C VAL A 107 -12.94 -8.85 6.78
N ASN A 108 -12.06 -8.48 7.71
CA ASN A 108 -12.26 -8.68 9.15
C ASN A 108 -12.80 -7.40 9.78
N ASN A 109 -13.97 -6.97 9.31
CA ASN A 109 -14.69 -5.85 9.91
C ASN A 109 -16.04 -6.34 10.49
N SER A 110 -16.52 -5.65 11.50
CA SER A 110 -17.88 -5.86 12.03
C SER A 110 -18.93 -5.11 11.20
N ASN A 111 -18.61 -4.72 9.97
CA ASN A 111 -19.39 -3.78 9.16
C ASN A 111 -20.52 -4.45 8.36
N GLY A 112 -20.56 -5.79 8.30
CA GLY A 112 -21.59 -6.55 7.58
C GLY A 112 -21.28 -6.73 6.09
N ASP A 113 -22.30 -7.09 5.30
CA ASP A 113 -22.19 -7.25 3.84
C ASP A 113 -21.91 -5.89 3.17
N TYR A 114 -20.94 -5.85 2.25
CA TYR A 114 -20.61 -4.64 1.50
C TYR A 114 -21.81 -4.09 0.71
N LYS A 115 -22.71 -4.96 0.24
CA LYS A 115 -23.91 -4.54 -0.52
C LYS A 115 -24.88 -3.70 0.31
N ASP A 116 -24.82 -3.83 1.63
CA ASP A 116 -25.62 -3.06 2.58
C ASP A 116 -24.83 -1.87 3.16
N TRP A 117 -23.54 -1.73 2.82
CA TRP A 117 -22.64 -0.71 3.33
C TRP A 117 -22.89 0.65 2.65
N GLY A 118 -23.87 1.41 3.15
CA GLY A 118 -24.22 2.74 2.62
C GLY A 118 -23.23 3.87 2.94
N LYS A 119 -21.94 3.57 3.18
CA LYS A 119 -20.89 4.54 3.56
C LYS A 119 -19.66 4.43 2.66
N SER A 120 -18.59 5.13 2.99
CA SER A 120 -17.36 5.11 2.20
C SER A 120 -16.61 3.78 2.27
N ASP A 121 -15.90 3.43 1.20
CA ASP A 121 -15.07 2.23 1.15
C ASP A 121 -13.90 2.29 2.13
N VAL A 122 -13.37 3.49 2.38
CA VAL A 122 -12.35 3.72 3.39
C VAL A 122 -12.84 3.26 4.77
N GLU A 123 -14.06 3.64 5.15
CA GLU A 123 -14.63 3.20 6.41
C GLU A 123 -14.95 1.70 6.41
N TYR A 124 -15.36 1.13 5.27
CA TYR A 124 -15.62 -0.31 5.18
C TYR A 124 -14.33 -1.08 5.43
N TYR A 125 -13.29 -0.75 4.69
CA TYR A 125 -12.06 -1.51 4.63
C TYR A 125 -11.00 -1.03 5.63
N ALA A 126 -11.32 -0.07 6.49
CA ALA A 126 -10.44 0.39 7.55
C ALA A 126 -9.84 -0.80 8.34
N LEU A 127 -8.53 -0.77 8.55
CA LEU A 127 -7.75 -1.78 9.28
C LEU A 127 -7.71 -3.18 8.64
N ASN A 128 -8.23 -3.35 7.42
CA ASN A 128 -8.10 -4.62 6.71
C ASN A 128 -6.68 -4.82 6.20
N GLU A 129 -6.07 -5.92 6.62
CA GLU A 129 -4.77 -6.38 6.18
C GLU A 129 -4.95 -7.40 5.05
N VAL A 130 -4.20 -7.21 3.97
CA VAL A 130 -4.12 -8.15 2.84
C VAL A 130 -2.70 -8.68 2.77
N ARG A 131 -2.56 -10.00 2.86
CA ARG A 131 -1.26 -10.67 2.75
C ARG A 131 -0.96 -11.00 1.31
N VAL A 132 0.01 -10.30 0.72
CA VAL A 132 0.46 -10.60 -0.64
C VAL A 132 1.63 -11.58 -0.57
N PRO A 133 1.68 -12.60 -1.45
CA PRO A 133 2.83 -13.49 -1.53
C PRO A 133 4.14 -12.71 -1.63
N ASN A 134 5.17 -13.23 -0.95
CA ASN A 134 6.51 -12.70 -0.67
C ASN A 134 7.08 -11.54 -1.53
N HIS A 135 6.81 -11.48 -2.82
CA HIS A 135 7.33 -10.46 -3.73
C HIS A 135 6.22 -9.81 -4.56
N ILE A 136 6.18 -8.48 -4.53
CA ILE A 136 5.39 -7.66 -5.46
C ILE A 136 6.36 -7.07 -6.50
N PRO A 137 6.31 -7.53 -7.77
CA PRO A 137 7.11 -6.97 -8.85
C PRO A 137 6.84 -5.48 -9.06
N VAL A 138 7.87 -4.75 -9.51
CA VAL A 138 7.79 -3.32 -9.81
C VAL A 138 6.67 -2.98 -10.81
N ASP A 139 6.36 -3.88 -11.75
CA ASP A 139 5.33 -3.68 -12.77
C ASP A 139 3.91 -3.56 -12.18
N PHE A 140 3.69 -4.06 -10.96
CA PHE A 140 2.43 -3.86 -10.23
C PHE A 140 2.40 -2.54 -9.44
N ILE A 141 3.50 -1.81 -9.36
CA ILE A 141 3.59 -0.55 -8.62
C ILE A 141 3.17 0.61 -9.54
N GLU A 142 1.99 1.16 -9.27
CA GLU A 142 1.50 2.35 -9.97
C GLU A 142 2.35 3.56 -9.62
N GLY A 143 2.61 3.75 -8.33
CA GLY A 143 3.35 4.87 -7.78
C GLY A 143 3.31 4.88 -6.25
N TYR A 144 3.61 6.03 -5.66
CA TYR A 144 3.56 6.25 -4.22
C TYR A 144 2.90 7.59 -3.88
N MET A 145 2.37 7.71 -2.67
CA MET A 145 1.80 8.92 -2.12
C MET A 145 2.54 9.29 -0.84
N THR A 146 2.77 10.59 -0.65
CA THR A 146 3.17 11.15 0.63
C THR A 146 2.01 11.95 1.20
N LYS A 147 1.81 11.86 2.52
CA LYS A 147 0.91 12.78 3.20
C LYS A 147 1.73 14.02 3.55
N ASN A 148 1.73 15.02 2.69
CA ASN A 148 2.30 16.32 3.03
C ASN A 148 1.45 16.90 4.17
N ASP A 149 2.12 17.43 5.20
CA ASP A 149 1.52 17.87 6.46
C ASP A 149 0.17 18.60 6.26
N CYS A 150 -0.86 18.12 6.95
CA CYS A 150 -2.10 18.86 7.15
C CYS A 150 -1.87 20.00 8.15
#